data_AF-A0AA38J6J1-F1
#
_entry.id   AF-A0AA38J6J1-F1
#
_cell.length_a   1.000
_cell.length_b   1.000
_cell.length_c   1.000
_cell.angle_alpha   90.00
_cell.angle_beta   90.00
_cell.angle_gamma   90.00
#
_symmetry.space_group_name_H-M   'P 1'
#
loop_
_entity.id
_entity.type
_entity.pdbx_description
1 polymer ?
#
loop_
_entity_poly.entity_id
_entity_poly.type
_entity_poly.pdbx_seq_one_letter_code
_entity_poly.pdbx_strand_id
1 'polypeptide(L)'
;MPPRSTTKVQTSELQMTELQEKKVYKWKFHWRNIILNIIMHLTAVYGLYLCFASAQWKTPLFGLLILILAILGMTAGTHRLWSHKSYKAKLPLRILLIIFQTLTLQNHAYQWSSYHRIHHKYVDTDADPHNSRRGFFYCHIGWLLIQPEPEFLEKYNSMRFDDLQSDKILMFQKKYYLMLFAPFIGVLIPTMIPCYFWGETLENSFFIVTMLRYCLCSNSMFVINSIAHIYGTKPYDKNILPTESLIVSVATLGEGWHNYHHTFPWDYRAAEFGKLRFNLTTSFINLMAALGWAYDLKIVSEESIIKRAMRTGDGTRKIEKIIKCLEDHEHSDDLVWGWGDKDMTKEYLNYVKISNRKLT
;
A
#
# COMPACT_ATOMS: atom_id res chain seq x y z
N MET A 1 -65.50 4.03 17.19
CA MET A 1 -64.17 4.39 17.74
C MET A 1 -63.72 3.29 18.69
N PRO A 2 -62.74 2.45 18.33
CA PRO A 2 -62.06 1.55 19.27
C PRO A 2 -60.75 2.19 19.78
N PRO A 3 -60.18 1.70 20.90
CA PRO A 3 -59.07 2.34 21.59
C PRO A 3 -57.73 2.15 20.86
N ARG A 4 -56.87 3.17 20.94
CA ARG A 4 -55.53 3.23 20.34
C ARG A 4 -54.59 2.19 20.94
N SER A 5 -53.97 1.39 20.07
CA SER A 5 -52.90 0.44 20.37
C SER A 5 -51.58 1.14 20.72
N THR A 6 -51.17 1.12 21.98
CA THR A 6 -49.80 1.44 22.42
C THR A 6 -48.97 0.15 22.44
N THR A 7 -48.64 -0.40 21.26
CA THR A 7 -47.81 -1.62 21.17
C THR A 7 -47.03 -1.71 19.87
N LYS A 8 -46.47 -0.59 19.39
CA LYS A 8 -45.59 -0.57 18.20
C LYS A 8 -44.34 0.29 18.31
N VAL A 9 -44.12 0.96 19.44
CA VAL A 9 -42.96 1.86 19.60
C VAL A 9 -41.80 1.18 20.33
N GLN A 10 -42.07 0.24 21.25
CA GLN A 10 -41.02 -0.42 22.05
C GLN A 10 -40.22 -1.51 21.34
N THR A 11 -40.70 -2.06 20.22
CA THR A 11 -39.97 -3.09 19.46
C THR A 11 -38.92 -2.53 18.52
N SER A 12 -38.87 -1.20 18.28
CA SER A 12 -37.88 -0.59 17.39
C SER A 12 -36.58 -0.19 18.09
N GLU A 13 -36.61 0.06 19.40
CA GLU A 13 -35.40 0.41 20.18
C GLU A 13 -34.61 -0.82 20.63
N LEU A 14 -35.25 -1.99 20.72
CA LEU A 14 -34.62 -3.26 21.11
C LEU A 14 -33.78 -3.93 20.01
N GLN A 15 -33.79 -3.39 18.78
CA GLN A 15 -32.99 -3.90 17.65
C GLN A 15 -31.73 -3.07 17.33
N MET A 16 -31.43 -2.01 18.09
CA MET A 16 -30.31 -1.09 17.78
C MET A 16 -29.13 -1.16 18.75
N THR A 17 -29.03 -2.22 19.53
CA THR A 17 -27.83 -2.56 20.29
C THR A 17 -27.59 -4.06 20.22
N GLU A 18 -27.34 -4.58 19.02
CA GLU A 18 -26.38 -5.68 18.93
C GLU A 18 -25.05 -5.11 19.41
N LEU A 19 -24.76 -5.32 20.69
CA LEU A 19 -23.38 -5.33 21.18
C LEU A 19 -22.66 -6.36 20.31
N GLN A 20 -22.01 -5.92 19.22
CA GLN A 20 -21.05 -6.75 18.51
C GLN A 20 -20.09 -7.28 19.58
N GLU A 21 -20.24 -8.56 19.93
CA GLU A 21 -19.33 -9.22 20.85
C GLU A 21 -17.92 -8.97 20.30
N LYS A 22 -17.13 -8.17 21.01
CA LYS A 22 -15.76 -7.89 20.60
C LYS A 22 -15.04 -9.23 20.58
N LYS A 23 -14.76 -9.73 19.37
CA LYS A 23 -13.99 -10.96 19.17
C LYS A 23 -12.72 -10.87 20.00
N VAL A 24 -12.54 -11.83 20.90
CA VAL A 24 -11.34 -11.89 21.76
C VAL A 24 -10.23 -12.56 20.96
N TYR A 25 -9.24 -11.75 20.55
CA TYR A 25 -8.07 -12.25 19.83
C TYR A 25 -7.11 -12.99 20.77
N LYS A 26 -6.61 -14.15 20.33
CA LYS A 26 -5.57 -14.91 21.03
C LYS A 26 -4.19 -14.46 20.56
N TRP A 27 -3.43 -13.83 21.45
CA TRP A 27 -2.09 -13.32 21.15
C TRP A 27 -1.05 -14.46 21.15
N LYS A 28 -0.77 -15.02 19.97
CA LYS A 28 0.35 -15.97 19.79
C LYS A 28 1.55 -15.21 19.24
N PHE A 29 2.53 -14.94 20.08
CA PHE A 29 3.69 -14.13 19.71
C PHE A 29 4.63 -14.83 18.72
N HIS A 30 5.17 -14.07 17.78
CA HIS A 30 6.23 -14.46 16.87
C HIS A 30 7.56 -13.89 17.37
N TRP A 31 8.15 -14.51 18.40
CA TRP A 31 9.31 -13.98 19.14
C TRP A 31 10.49 -13.57 18.28
N ARG A 32 10.78 -14.32 17.21
CA ARG A 32 11.81 -13.94 16.23
C ARG A 32 11.54 -12.56 15.63
N ASN A 33 10.31 -12.28 15.21
CA ASN A 33 9.95 -11.00 14.60
C ASN A 33 9.99 -9.88 15.63
N ILE A 34 9.58 -10.15 16.87
CA ILE A 34 9.67 -9.19 17.97
C ILE A 34 11.12 -8.77 18.18
N ILE A 35 12.03 -9.74 18.37
CA ILE A 35 13.45 -9.47 18.61
C ILE A 35 14.07 -8.72 17.42
N LEU A 36 13.81 -9.16 16.19
CA LEU A 36 14.35 -8.51 14.99
C LEU A 36 13.83 -7.08 14.81
N ASN A 37 12.55 -6.81 15.11
CA ASN A 37 12.00 -5.46 15.06
C ASN A 37 12.60 -4.57 16.16
N ILE A 38 12.80 -5.08 17.37
CA ILE A 38 13.48 -4.33 18.45
C ILE A 38 14.91 -3.96 18.02
N ILE A 39 15.68 -4.93 17.52
CA ILE A 39 17.04 -4.69 17.03
C ILE A 39 17.04 -3.66 15.90
N MET A 40 16.14 -3.77 14.93
CA MET A 40 16.00 -2.82 13.83
C MET A 40 15.80 -1.39 14.34
N HIS A 41 14.88 -1.18 15.29
CA HIS A 41 14.61 0.17 15.81
C HIS A 41 15.76 0.72 16.64
N LEU A 42 16.38 -0.09 17.52
CA LEU A 42 17.52 0.34 18.33
C LEU A 42 18.73 0.73 17.48
N THR A 43 19.06 -0.10 16.48
CA THR A 43 20.17 0.16 15.55
C THR A 43 19.88 1.32 14.60
N ALA A 44 18.62 1.58 14.25
CA ALA A 44 18.23 2.77 13.51
C ALA A 44 18.38 4.05 14.33
N VAL A 45 18.02 4.02 15.63
CA VAL A 45 18.27 5.16 16.54
C VAL A 45 19.78 5.44 16.64
N TYR A 46 20.59 4.39 16.73
CA TYR A 46 22.06 4.54 16.68
C TYR A 46 22.54 5.13 15.35
N GLY A 47 22.02 4.64 14.21
CA GLY A 47 22.31 5.23 12.90
C GLY A 47 21.93 6.71 12.80
N LEU A 48 20.78 7.10 13.36
CA LEU A 48 20.35 8.50 13.41
C LEU A 48 21.33 9.36 14.22
N TYR A 49 21.81 8.85 15.36
CA TYR A 49 22.85 9.51 16.14
C TYR A 49 24.15 9.69 15.32
N LEU A 50 24.61 8.65 14.61
CA LEU A 50 25.82 8.70 13.79
C LEU A 50 25.74 9.73 12.65
N CYS A 51 24.54 9.99 12.10
CA CYS A 51 24.34 11.05 11.11
C CYS A 51 24.84 12.43 11.59
N PHE A 52 24.78 12.69 12.88
CA PHE A 52 25.18 13.97 13.49
C PHE A 52 26.52 13.89 14.22
N ALA A 53 26.92 12.70 14.69
CA ALA A 53 28.12 12.53 15.51
C ALA A 53 29.39 12.37 14.68
N SER A 54 29.37 11.55 13.63
CA SER A 54 30.59 11.06 12.97
C SER A 54 30.50 10.87 11.46
N ALA A 55 29.29 10.78 10.90
CA ALA A 55 29.12 10.51 9.48
C ALA A 55 29.55 11.68 8.60
N GLN A 56 30.16 11.37 7.46
CA GLN A 56 30.32 12.36 6.41
C GLN A 56 28.94 12.75 5.87
N TRP A 57 28.71 14.03 5.59
CA TRP A 57 27.42 14.55 5.11
C TRP A 57 26.89 13.84 3.85
N LYS A 58 27.78 13.27 3.03
CA LYS A 58 27.43 12.47 1.84
C LYS A 58 26.69 11.18 2.19
N THR A 59 26.98 10.57 3.34
CA THR A 59 26.43 9.27 3.76
C THR A 59 24.95 9.34 4.11
N PRO A 60 24.47 10.27 4.96
CA PRO A 60 23.03 10.45 5.17
C PRO A 60 22.28 10.84 3.90
N LEU A 61 22.86 11.69 3.03
CA LEU A 61 22.25 12.07 1.75
C LEU A 61 22.10 10.86 0.82
N PHE A 62 23.13 10.02 0.74
CA PHE A 62 23.06 8.77 0.00
C PHE A 62 22.03 7.80 0.62
N GLY A 63 21.98 7.68 1.95
CA GLY A 63 20.96 6.91 2.66
C GLY A 63 19.54 7.35 2.32
N LEU A 64 19.30 8.67 2.23
CA LEU A 64 18.01 9.24 1.81
C LEU A 64 17.69 8.90 0.34
N LEU A 65 18.67 8.97 -0.56
CA LEU A 65 18.49 8.53 -1.94
C LEU A 65 18.07 7.06 -2.01
N ILE A 66 18.79 6.17 -1.30
CA ILE A 66 18.46 4.74 -1.24
C ILE A 66 17.07 4.50 -0.64
N LEU A 67 16.67 5.27 0.37
CA LEU A 67 15.32 5.23 0.93
C LEU A 67 14.25 5.59 -0.12
N ILE A 68 14.45 6.66 -0.89
CA ILE A 68 13.51 7.07 -1.95
C ILE A 68 13.40 5.97 -3.02
N LEU A 69 14.52 5.40 -3.44
CA LEU A 69 14.53 4.29 -4.40
C LEU A 69 13.81 3.06 -3.84
N ALA A 70 14.03 2.71 -2.57
CA ALA A 70 13.33 1.61 -1.91
C ALA A 70 11.81 1.82 -1.89
N ILE A 71 11.35 3.02 -1.50
CA ILE A 71 9.92 3.36 -1.50
C ILE A 71 9.36 3.28 -2.93
N LEU A 72 10.06 3.80 -3.95
CA LEU A 72 9.64 3.65 -5.35
C LEU A 72 9.52 2.19 -5.80
N GLY A 73 10.42 1.31 -5.36
CA GLY A 73 10.34 -0.13 -5.62
C GLY A 73 9.06 -0.76 -5.09
N MET A 74 8.57 -0.23 -3.97
CA MET A 74 7.31 -0.68 -3.37
C MET A 74 6.11 -0.06 -4.07
N THR A 75 6.09 1.26 -4.20
CA THR A 75 4.93 1.99 -4.70
C THR A 75 4.74 1.80 -6.20
N ALA A 76 5.76 2.05 -7.02
CA ALA A 76 5.68 1.85 -8.47
C ALA A 76 5.75 0.35 -8.83
N GLY A 77 6.48 -0.45 -8.06
CA GLY A 77 6.64 -1.89 -8.28
C GLY A 77 5.56 -2.72 -7.62
N THR A 78 5.80 -3.20 -6.40
CA THR A 78 4.92 -4.22 -5.78
C THR A 78 3.48 -3.79 -5.67
N HIS A 79 3.23 -2.53 -5.34
CA HIS A 79 1.90 -1.98 -5.21
C HIS A 79 1.22 -1.78 -6.56
N ARG A 80 1.60 -0.76 -7.33
CA ARG A 80 0.86 -0.38 -8.54
C ARG A 80 1.03 -1.37 -9.70
N LEU A 81 2.24 -1.90 -9.92
CA LEU A 81 2.51 -2.82 -11.03
C LEU A 81 2.06 -4.25 -10.73
N TRP A 82 2.59 -4.87 -9.67
CA TRP A 82 2.38 -6.30 -9.43
C TRP A 82 1.09 -6.58 -8.66
N SER A 83 0.75 -5.84 -7.60
CA SER A 83 -0.51 -6.05 -6.87
C SER A 83 -1.71 -5.64 -7.71
N HIS A 84 -1.72 -4.41 -8.24
CA HIS A 84 -2.92 -3.83 -8.86
C HIS A 84 -2.99 -3.91 -10.38
N LYS A 85 -1.87 -4.20 -11.06
CA LYS A 85 -1.77 -4.25 -12.53
C LYS A 85 -2.29 -2.97 -13.21
N SER A 86 -2.09 -1.83 -12.55
CA SER A 86 -2.60 -0.54 -12.98
C SER A 86 -1.84 0.01 -14.21
N TYR A 87 -0.66 -0.52 -14.49
CA TYR A 87 0.08 -0.31 -15.73
C TYR A 87 0.88 -1.56 -16.12
N LYS A 88 1.52 -1.53 -17.28
CA LYS A 88 2.46 -2.57 -17.74
C LYS A 88 3.86 -2.00 -17.88
N ALA A 89 4.86 -2.83 -17.57
CA ALA A 89 6.26 -2.46 -17.64
C ALA A 89 7.04 -3.40 -18.58
N LYS A 90 7.96 -2.85 -19.36
CA LYS A 90 8.94 -3.61 -20.13
C LYS A 90 10.02 -4.19 -19.21
N LEU A 91 10.81 -5.13 -19.72
CA LEU A 91 11.83 -5.84 -18.96
C LEU A 91 12.81 -4.91 -18.20
N PRO A 92 13.36 -3.81 -18.77
CA PRO A 92 14.29 -2.94 -18.04
C PRO A 92 13.68 -2.33 -16.77
N LEU A 93 12.45 -1.82 -16.87
CA LEU A 93 11.76 -1.25 -15.72
C LEU A 93 11.41 -2.30 -14.67
N ARG A 94 11.01 -3.51 -15.09
CA ARG A 94 10.71 -4.60 -14.14
C ARG A 94 11.95 -5.04 -13.36
N ILE A 95 13.12 -5.11 -14.02
CA ILE A 95 14.39 -5.41 -13.35
C ILE A 95 14.74 -4.30 -12.36
N LEU A 96 14.65 -3.03 -12.79
CA LEU A 96 14.93 -1.87 -11.94
C LEU A 96 14.06 -1.86 -10.69
N LEU A 97 12.75 -2.08 -10.86
CA LEU A 97 11.79 -2.11 -9.76
C LEU A 97 12.03 -3.28 -8.79
N ILE A 98 12.49 -4.44 -9.26
CA ILE A 98 12.86 -5.54 -8.36
C ILE A 98 14.12 -5.24 -7.55
N ILE A 99 15.11 -4.57 -8.14
CA ILE A 99 16.29 -4.10 -7.40
C ILE A 99 15.85 -3.12 -6.33
N PHE A 100 15.03 -2.13 -6.70
CA PHE A 100 14.49 -1.15 -5.76
C PHE A 100 13.65 -1.79 -4.65
N GLN A 101 12.76 -2.72 -4.99
CA GLN A 101 11.96 -3.43 -3.99
C GLN A 101 12.84 -4.20 -3.01
N THR A 102 13.95 -4.77 -3.48
CA THR A 102 14.89 -5.51 -2.62
C THR A 102 15.55 -4.59 -1.59
N LEU A 103 15.72 -3.30 -1.88
CA LEU A 103 16.23 -2.30 -0.92
C LEU A 103 15.27 -2.08 0.26
N THR A 104 14.03 -2.54 0.19
CA THR A 104 13.05 -2.37 1.28
C THR A 104 13.28 -3.37 2.39
N LEU A 105 13.92 -4.50 2.08
CA LEU A 105 14.06 -5.66 2.95
C LEU A 105 12.72 -6.23 3.48
N GLN A 106 11.58 -5.87 2.86
CA GLN A 106 10.23 -6.30 3.26
C GLN A 106 9.78 -7.59 2.58
N ASN A 107 10.65 -8.60 2.60
CA ASN A 107 10.44 -9.89 1.94
C ASN A 107 10.33 -9.76 0.39
N HIS A 108 10.22 -10.88 -0.31
CA HIS A 108 10.19 -10.88 -1.78
C HIS A 108 8.87 -10.32 -2.33
N ALA A 109 8.95 -9.67 -3.49
CA ALA A 109 7.86 -8.94 -4.14
C ALA A 109 6.60 -9.80 -4.36
N TYR A 110 6.75 -11.10 -4.64
CA TYR A 110 5.62 -12.03 -4.76
C TYR A 110 4.77 -12.07 -3.48
N GLN A 111 5.38 -12.24 -2.30
CA GLN A 111 4.63 -12.41 -1.06
C GLN A 111 3.98 -11.10 -0.67
N TRP A 112 4.71 -9.98 -0.80
CA TRP A 112 4.15 -8.66 -0.56
C TRP A 112 2.92 -8.42 -1.44
N SER A 113 3.03 -8.70 -2.73
CA SER A 113 1.92 -8.46 -3.67
C SER A 113 0.71 -9.36 -3.38
N SER A 114 0.94 -10.62 -3.03
CA SER A 114 -0.13 -11.53 -2.61
C SER A 114 -0.83 -11.06 -1.34
N TYR A 115 -0.08 -10.62 -0.32
CA TYR A 115 -0.65 -10.11 0.93
C TYR A 115 -1.47 -8.84 0.69
N HIS A 116 -0.97 -7.94 -0.15
CA HIS A 116 -1.66 -6.71 -0.49
C HIS A 116 -2.98 -6.95 -1.24
N ARG A 117 -3.03 -7.96 -2.13
CA ARG A 117 -4.29 -8.34 -2.79
C ARG A 117 -5.33 -8.89 -1.81
N ILE A 118 -4.89 -9.69 -0.84
CA ILE A 118 -5.75 -10.18 0.25
C ILE A 118 -6.27 -9.00 1.08
N HIS A 119 -5.39 -8.06 1.44
CA HIS A 119 -5.77 -6.84 2.15
C HIS A 119 -6.86 -6.07 1.42
N HIS A 120 -6.74 -5.80 0.12
CA HIS A 120 -7.80 -5.09 -0.61
C HIS A 120 -9.10 -5.90 -0.69
N LYS A 121 -9.01 -7.20 -0.92
CA LYS A 121 -10.19 -8.06 -1.10
C LYS A 121 -11.00 -8.20 0.17
N TYR A 122 -10.31 -8.23 1.31
CA TYR A 122 -10.89 -8.54 2.61
C TYR A 122 -10.62 -7.44 3.64
N VAL A 123 -10.49 -6.19 3.18
CA VAL A 123 -10.05 -5.05 3.98
C VAL A 123 -10.84 -4.95 5.28
N ASP A 124 -10.13 -4.71 6.38
CA ASP A 124 -10.72 -4.52 7.71
C ASP A 124 -11.58 -5.71 8.23
N THR A 125 -11.35 -6.92 7.70
CA THR A 125 -11.87 -8.19 8.23
C THR A 125 -10.75 -9.01 8.88
N ASP A 126 -11.05 -10.14 9.50
CA ASP A 126 -10.01 -11.02 10.07
C ASP A 126 -9.19 -11.76 9.00
N ALA A 127 -9.60 -11.72 7.74
CA ALA A 127 -8.80 -12.12 6.59
C ALA A 127 -7.83 -11.03 6.11
N ASP A 128 -7.91 -9.80 6.63
CA ASP A 128 -6.92 -8.74 6.34
C ASP A 128 -5.66 -8.94 7.21
N PRO A 129 -4.46 -9.09 6.62
CA PRO A 129 -3.23 -9.25 7.40
C PRO A 129 -3.00 -8.14 8.43
N HIS A 130 -3.38 -6.90 8.10
CA HIS A 130 -3.17 -5.72 8.93
C HIS A 130 -4.48 -5.00 9.26
N ASN A 131 -5.55 -5.79 9.52
CA ASN A 131 -6.88 -5.33 9.91
C ASN A 131 -6.86 -4.14 10.88
N SER A 132 -7.29 -2.97 10.39
CA SER A 132 -7.25 -1.72 11.16
C SER A 132 -8.24 -1.69 12.33
N ARG A 133 -9.30 -2.53 12.31
CA ARG A 133 -10.27 -2.67 13.42
C ARG A 133 -9.66 -3.23 14.70
N ARG A 134 -8.48 -3.87 14.61
CA ARG A 134 -7.70 -4.34 15.76
C ARG A 134 -6.91 -3.24 16.45
N GLY A 135 -7.00 -2.01 15.95
CA GLY A 135 -6.41 -0.81 16.54
C GLY A 135 -5.04 -0.46 15.97
N PHE A 136 -4.62 0.78 16.21
CA PHE A 136 -3.44 1.41 15.62
C PHE A 136 -2.18 0.56 15.73
N PHE A 137 -1.87 0.03 16.92
CA PHE A 137 -0.64 -0.73 17.12
C PHE A 137 -0.61 -2.01 16.28
N TYR A 138 -1.75 -2.70 16.15
CA TYR A 138 -1.85 -3.92 15.36
C TYR A 138 -1.59 -3.65 13.89
N CYS A 139 -2.32 -2.73 13.28
CA CYS A 139 -2.18 -2.44 11.84
C CYS A 139 -0.87 -1.71 11.51
N HIS A 140 -0.27 -1.00 12.45
CA HIS A 140 1.05 -0.40 12.26
C HIS A 140 2.16 -1.46 12.25
N ILE A 141 2.33 -2.22 13.33
CA ILE A 141 3.43 -3.19 13.44
C ILE A 141 3.02 -4.53 14.07
N GLY A 142 1.97 -4.55 14.90
CA GLY A 142 1.59 -5.72 15.69
C GLY A 142 1.25 -6.95 14.85
N TRP A 143 0.75 -6.77 13.61
CA TRP A 143 0.51 -7.85 12.67
C TRP A 143 1.76 -8.67 12.30
N LEU A 144 2.96 -8.07 12.39
CA LEU A 144 4.24 -8.77 12.23
C LEU A 144 4.68 -9.51 13.49
N LEU A 145 4.18 -9.09 14.65
CA LEU A 145 4.66 -9.54 15.96
C LEU A 145 3.88 -10.76 16.49
N ILE A 146 2.75 -11.08 15.87
CA ILE A 146 1.93 -12.22 16.23
C ILE A 146 1.68 -13.13 15.02
N GLN A 147 1.23 -14.35 15.31
CA GLN A 147 0.83 -15.28 14.26
C GLN A 147 -0.42 -14.76 13.53
N PRO A 148 -0.49 -14.90 12.19
CA PRO A 148 -1.67 -14.52 11.42
C PRO A 148 -2.93 -15.25 11.88
N GLU A 149 -4.09 -14.62 11.70
CA GLU A 149 -5.38 -15.26 11.96
C GLU A 149 -5.60 -16.46 11.02
N PRO A 150 -6.29 -17.53 11.47
CA PRO A 150 -6.59 -18.68 10.62
C PRO A 150 -7.35 -18.28 9.34
N GLU A 151 -8.22 -17.29 9.42
CA GLU A 151 -9.02 -16.82 8.30
C GLU A 151 -8.15 -16.20 7.20
N PHE A 152 -7.14 -15.39 7.57
CA PHE A 152 -6.15 -14.88 6.63
C PHE A 152 -5.44 -16.03 5.89
N LEU A 153 -5.01 -17.07 6.62
CA LEU A 153 -4.33 -18.22 6.01
C LEU A 153 -5.24 -18.99 5.05
N GLU A 154 -6.52 -19.17 5.40
CA GLU A 154 -7.51 -19.80 4.54
C GLU A 154 -7.71 -19.01 3.24
N LYS A 155 -7.91 -17.68 3.32
CA LYS A 155 -8.09 -16.83 2.14
C LYS A 155 -6.83 -16.72 1.30
N TYR A 156 -5.66 -16.62 1.94
CA TYR A 156 -4.37 -16.62 1.25
C TYR A 156 -4.13 -17.91 0.45
N ASN A 157 -4.48 -19.07 1.01
CA ASN A 157 -4.30 -20.36 0.33
C ASN A 157 -5.34 -20.65 -0.76
N SER A 158 -6.52 -20.02 -0.69
CA SER A 158 -7.60 -20.22 -1.67
C SER A 158 -7.56 -19.21 -2.84
N MET A 159 -6.95 -18.03 -2.64
CA MET A 159 -6.80 -17.03 -3.70
C MET A 159 -5.72 -17.46 -4.72
N ARG A 160 -6.02 -17.30 -6.00
CA ARG A 160 -5.07 -17.58 -7.09
C ARG A 160 -4.19 -16.36 -7.37
N PHE A 161 -2.90 -16.61 -7.54
CA PHE A 161 -1.88 -15.60 -7.85
C PHE A 161 -1.11 -15.93 -9.13
N ASP A 162 -1.77 -16.59 -10.08
CA ASP A 162 -1.12 -17.20 -11.25
C ASP A 162 -0.34 -16.20 -12.12
N ASP A 163 -0.82 -14.95 -12.19
CA ASP A 163 -0.13 -13.88 -12.90
C ASP A 163 1.19 -13.49 -12.21
N LEU A 164 1.23 -13.50 -10.88
CA LEU A 164 2.47 -13.32 -10.11
C LEU A 164 3.40 -14.54 -10.22
N GLN A 165 2.84 -15.75 -10.23
CA GLN A 165 3.59 -17.01 -10.36
C GLN A 165 4.20 -17.20 -11.75
N SER A 166 3.53 -16.69 -12.78
CA SER A 166 4.03 -16.72 -14.17
C SER A 166 5.08 -15.63 -14.46
N ASP A 167 5.22 -14.64 -13.57
CA ASP A 167 6.27 -13.62 -13.67
C ASP A 167 7.64 -14.21 -13.27
N LYS A 168 8.45 -14.55 -14.28
CA LYS A 168 9.80 -15.12 -14.10
C LYS A 168 10.74 -14.24 -13.25
N ILE A 169 10.57 -12.92 -13.25
CA ILE A 169 11.44 -12.01 -12.48
C ILE A 169 11.06 -12.09 -11.01
N LEU A 170 9.76 -12.05 -10.69
CA LEU A 170 9.27 -12.25 -9.32
C LEU A 170 9.70 -13.60 -8.75
N MET A 171 9.54 -14.66 -9.55
CA MET A 171 9.87 -16.01 -9.11
C MET A 171 11.38 -16.22 -8.97
N PHE A 172 12.19 -15.58 -9.81
CA PHE A 172 13.65 -15.56 -9.64
C PHE A 172 14.04 -14.84 -8.34
N GLN A 173 13.50 -13.65 -8.10
CA GLN A 173 13.75 -12.90 -6.87
C GLN A 173 13.33 -13.71 -5.64
N LYS A 174 12.11 -14.28 -5.64
CA LYS A 174 11.60 -15.13 -4.57
C LYS A 174 12.53 -16.31 -4.26
N LYS A 175 12.97 -17.05 -5.28
CA LYS A 175 13.84 -18.22 -5.12
C LYS A 175 15.19 -17.86 -4.47
N TYR A 176 15.74 -16.70 -4.82
CA TYR A 176 17.07 -16.27 -4.38
C TYR A 176 17.02 -15.13 -3.36
N TYR A 177 15.86 -14.86 -2.75
CA TYR A 177 15.66 -13.65 -1.95
C TYR A 177 16.62 -13.58 -0.76
N LEU A 178 16.59 -14.61 0.09
CA LEU A 178 17.39 -14.65 1.31
C LEU A 178 18.88 -14.95 1.05
N MET A 179 19.21 -15.63 -0.05
CA MET A 179 20.59 -16.04 -0.35
C MET A 179 21.37 -14.98 -1.13
N LEU A 180 20.71 -14.23 -2.02
CA LEU A 180 21.37 -13.31 -2.95
C LEU A 180 20.81 -11.88 -2.84
N PHE A 181 19.50 -11.71 -3.05
CA PHE A 181 18.93 -10.38 -3.21
C PHE A 181 19.03 -9.54 -1.93
N ALA A 182 18.47 -10.04 -0.82
CA ALA A 182 18.47 -9.28 0.43
C ALA A 182 19.89 -9.01 0.98
N PRO A 183 20.80 -10.00 1.06
CA PRO A 183 22.15 -9.74 1.57
C PRO A 183 22.98 -8.83 0.65
N PHE A 184 22.95 -9.03 -0.67
CA PHE A 184 23.83 -8.28 -1.57
C PHE A 184 23.23 -6.94 -2.00
N ILE A 185 22.01 -6.94 -2.53
CA ILE A 185 21.37 -5.72 -3.03
C ILE A 185 20.80 -4.91 -1.87
N GLY A 186 20.17 -5.57 -0.89
CA GLY A 186 19.53 -4.89 0.24
C GLY A 186 20.49 -4.33 1.28
N VAL A 187 21.64 -4.99 1.51
CA VAL A 187 22.57 -4.68 2.61
C VAL A 187 23.99 -4.37 2.11
N LEU A 188 24.69 -5.33 1.49
CA LEU A 188 26.13 -5.23 1.21
C LEU A 188 26.45 -4.09 0.24
N ILE A 189 25.83 -4.06 -0.94
CA ILE A 189 26.13 -3.05 -1.98
C ILE A 189 25.85 -1.64 -1.45
N PRO A 190 24.67 -1.32 -0.89
CA PRO A 190 24.42 0.01 -0.31
C PRO A 190 25.41 0.39 0.79
N THR A 191 25.83 -0.58 1.62
CA THR A 191 26.80 -0.34 2.70
C THR A 191 28.22 -0.12 2.16
N MET A 192 28.62 -0.79 1.09
CA MET A 192 30.00 -0.67 0.58
C MET A 192 30.21 0.58 -0.29
N ILE A 193 29.16 1.13 -0.90
CA ILE A 193 29.26 2.32 -1.76
C ILE A 193 29.88 3.52 -0.99
N PRO A 194 29.39 3.92 0.19
CA PRO A 194 30.00 5.01 0.95
C PRO A 194 31.46 4.77 1.33
N CYS A 195 31.77 3.54 1.74
CA CYS A 195 33.11 3.14 2.13
C CYS A 195 34.10 3.26 0.96
N TYR A 196 33.69 2.83 -0.23
CA TYR A 196 34.56 2.83 -1.40
C TYR A 196 34.69 4.20 -2.06
N PHE A 197 33.59 4.95 -2.21
CA PHE A 197 33.57 6.15 -3.04
C PHE A 197 33.92 7.45 -2.30
N TRP A 198 33.76 7.50 -0.98
CA TRP A 198 34.15 8.68 -0.19
C TRP A 198 34.81 8.35 1.15
N GLY A 199 35.23 7.10 1.34
CA GLY A 199 36.02 6.70 2.51
C GLY A 199 35.24 6.74 3.83
N GLU A 200 33.93 6.53 3.79
CA GLU A 200 33.12 6.44 5.00
C GLU A 200 33.46 5.18 5.81
N THR A 201 33.33 5.24 7.13
CA THR A 201 33.53 4.05 7.97
C THR A 201 32.44 3.00 7.70
N LEU A 202 32.81 1.72 7.82
CA LEU A 202 31.84 0.62 7.66
C LEU A 202 30.67 0.75 8.64
N GLU A 203 30.95 1.20 9.86
CA GLU A 203 29.95 1.44 10.91
C GLU A 203 28.93 2.49 10.49
N ASN A 204 29.38 3.71 10.14
CA ASN A 204 28.50 4.79 9.72
C ASN A 204 27.66 4.36 8.52
N SER A 205 28.31 3.76 7.52
CA SER A 205 27.64 3.31 6.31
C SER A 205 26.57 2.24 6.60
N PHE A 206 26.90 1.22 7.39
CA PHE A 206 25.96 0.15 7.71
C PHE A 206 24.76 0.65 8.52
N PHE A 207 25.00 1.39 9.61
CA PHE A 207 23.91 1.84 10.46
C PHE A 207 23.04 2.92 9.82
N ILE A 208 23.60 3.79 8.98
CA ILE A 208 22.84 4.86 8.31
C ILE A 208 22.17 4.35 7.04
N VAL A 209 22.96 3.82 6.11
CA VAL A 209 22.48 3.46 4.76
C VAL A 209 21.74 2.13 4.76
N THR A 210 21.93 1.27 5.76
CA THR A 210 21.16 0.03 5.92
C THR A 210 20.15 0.11 7.05
N MET A 211 20.56 0.21 8.31
CA MET A 211 19.63 0.02 9.44
C MET A 211 18.62 1.17 9.60
N LEU A 212 19.08 2.43 9.59
CA LEU A 212 18.21 3.60 9.65
C LEU A 212 17.29 3.65 8.42
N ARG A 213 17.82 3.49 7.21
CA ARG A 213 17.01 3.42 5.98
C ARG A 213 15.97 2.30 6.03
N TYR A 214 16.32 1.11 6.51
CA TYR A 214 15.38 -0.01 6.62
C TYR A 214 14.25 0.28 7.61
N CYS A 215 14.57 0.86 8.76
CA CYS A 215 13.59 1.26 9.77
C CYS A 215 12.66 2.38 9.25
N LEU A 216 13.21 3.42 8.61
CA LEU A 216 12.43 4.50 8.01
C LEU A 216 11.51 3.97 6.90
N CYS A 217 12.04 3.14 6.00
CA CYS A 217 11.25 2.51 4.93
C CYS A 217 10.11 1.67 5.52
N SER A 218 10.38 0.93 6.61
CA SER A 218 9.37 0.11 7.27
C SER A 218 8.25 0.93 7.89
N ASN A 219 8.61 1.96 8.65
CA ASN A 219 7.63 2.86 9.26
C ASN A 219 6.83 3.64 8.20
N SER A 220 7.43 4.05 7.08
CA SER A 220 6.70 4.64 5.95
C SER A 220 5.61 3.71 5.42
N MET A 221 5.83 2.39 5.37
CA MET A 221 4.78 1.46 4.95
C MET A 221 3.73 1.24 6.04
N PHE A 222 4.17 1.15 7.29
CA PHE A 222 3.29 0.93 8.43
C PHE A 222 2.31 2.09 8.66
N VAL A 223 2.69 3.34 8.35
CA VAL A 223 1.77 4.47 8.44
C VAL A 223 0.65 4.45 7.38
N ILE A 224 0.83 3.75 6.26
CA ILE A 224 -0.26 3.54 5.28
C ILE A 224 -1.33 2.66 5.93
N ASN A 225 -0.91 1.52 6.49
CA ASN A 225 -1.83 0.56 7.12
C ASN A 225 -2.47 1.11 8.40
N SER A 226 -1.84 2.07 9.09
CA SER A 226 -2.35 2.63 10.34
C SER A 226 -2.98 4.02 10.17
N ILE A 227 -2.18 5.05 9.88
CA ILE A 227 -2.68 6.43 9.81
C ILE A 227 -3.70 6.56 8.68
N ALA A 228 -3.42 5.99 7.50
CA ALA A 228 -4.32 6.11 6.35
C ALA A 228 -5.56 5.19 6.41
N HIS A 229 -5.77 4.45 7.51
CA HIS A 229 -7.02 3.75 7.80
C HIS A 229 -7.80 4.34 8.98
N ILE A 230 -7.17 5.23 9.77
CA ILE A 230 -7.74 5.71 11.04
C ILE A 230 -7.96 7.23 11.01
N TYR A 231 -7.06 7.99 10.38
CA TYR A 231 -7.05 9.46 10.45
C TYR A 231 -7.03 10.10 9.07
N GLY A 232 -8.06 10.87 8.74
CA GLY A 232 -8.15 11.63 7.49
C GLY A 232 -9.58 11.77 6.98
N THR A 233 -9.73 12.29 5.76
CA THR A 233 -11.03 12.48 5.11
C THR A 233 -11.40 11.30 4.21
N LYS A 234 -12.68 11.13 3.89
CA LYS A 234 -13.20 10.05 3.02
C LYS A 234 -14.03 10.61 1.84
N PRO A 235 -13.40 11.39 0.94
CA PRO A 235 -14.09 12.12 -0.12
C PRO A 235 -14.79 11.24 -1.17
N TYR A 236 -14.40 9.96 -1.31
CA TYR A 236 -14.93 9.07 -2.36
C TYR A 236 -15.85 8.00 -1.78
N ASP A 237 -15.50 7.42 -0.63
CA ASP A 237 -16.32 6.41 0.04
C ASP A 237 -16.16 6.47 1.56
N LYS A 238 -17.21 6.90 2.26
CA LYS A 238 -17.26 6.99 3.73
C LYS A 238 -17.49 5.64 4.42
N ASN A 239 -17.93 4.62 3.68
CA ASN A 239 -18.32 3.31 4.21
C ASN A 239 -17.11 2.38 4.43
N ILE A 240 -15.97 2.67 3.80
CA ILE A 240 -14.69 1.99 4.03
C ILE A 240 -13.85 2.74 5.08
N LEU A 241 -12.90 2.08 5.75
CA LEU A 241 -12.01 2.76 6.71
C LEU A 241 -10.88 3.60 6.11
N PRO A 242 -10.27 3.25 4.95
CA PRO A 242 -9.23 4.06 4.29
C PRO A 242 -9.56 5.55 4.16
N THR A 243 -8.57 6.40 4.43
CA THR A 243 -8.67 7.86 4.47
C THR A 243 -7.64 8.53 3.56
N GLU A 244 -7.90 9.78 3.19
CA GLU A 244 -6.92 10.66 2.56
C GLU A 244 -6.09 11.37 3.64
N SER A 245 -4.76 11.32 3.49
CA SER A 245 -3.82 12.00 4.37
C SER A 245 -2.63 12.55 3.59
N LEU A 246 -2.51 13.88 3.54
CA LEU A 246 -1.39 14.57 2.89
C LEU A 246 -0.05 14.21 3.54
N ILE A 247 -0.01 14.09 4.87
CA ILE A 247 1.22 13.76 5.60
C ILE A 247 1.70 12.35 5.21
N VAL A 248 0.78 11.38 5.16
CA VAL A 248 1.12 10.02 4.68
C VAL A 248 1.59 10.08 3.23
N SER A 249 0.95 10.88 2.38
CA SER A 249 1.30 11.00 0.97
C SER A 249 2.74 11.49 0.76
N VAL A 250 3.16 12.51 1.52
CA VAL A 250 4.55 12.99 1.52
C VAL A 250 5.51 11.92 2.03
N ALA A 251 5.19 11.25 3.14
CA ALA A 251 6.05 10.23 3.76
C ALA A 251 6.20 8.94 2.92
N THR A 252 5.29 8.71 1.97
CA THR A 252 5.18 7.48 1.17
C THR A 252 5.27 7.72 -0.32
N LEU A 253 5.71 8.91 -0.73
CA LEU A 253 5.89 9.29 -2.13
C LEU A 253 4.60 9.24 -2.99
N GLY A 254 3.43 9.29 -2.37
CA GLY A 254 2.14 9.41 -3.06
C GLY A 254 1.04 8.43 -2.65
N GLU A 255 1.26 7.57 -1.65
CA GLU A 255 0.29 6.52 -1.28
C GLU A 255 -0.67 6.92 -0.15
N GLY A 256 -0.64 8.19 0.29
CA GLY A 256 -1.53 8.71 1.33
C GLY A 256 -2.94 9.05 0.86
N TRP A 257 -3.20 8.96 -0.45
CA TRP A 257 -4.52 9.14 -1.04
C TRP A 257 -5.32 7.81 -0.98
N HIS A 258 -5.47 7.29 0.23
CA HIS A 258 -5.82 5.89 0.46
C HIS A 258 -7.32 5.60 0.29
N ASN A 259 -8.19 6.58 0.56
CA ASN A 259 -9.62 6.45 0.30
C ASN A 259 -9.88 6.33 -1.22
N TYR A 260 -9.22 7.17 -2.03
CA TYR A 260 -9.25 7.07 -3.49
C TYR A 260 -8.73 5.71 -3.94
N HIS A 261 -7.57 5.31 -3.41
CA HIS A 261 -6.90 4.09 -3.82
C HIS A 261 -7.75 2.83 -3.57
N HIS A 262 -8.37 2.70 -2.39
CA HIS A 262 -9.26 1.58 -2.10
C HIS A 262 -10.58 1.62 -2.88
N THR A 263 -11.04 2.82 -3.24
CA THR A 263 -12.22 2.98 -4.11
C THR A 263 -11.91 2.62 -5.57
N PHE A 264 -10.71 2.93 -6.05
CA PHE A 264 -10.28 2.72 -7.43
C PHE A 264 -8.89 2.06 -7.52
N PRO A 265 -8.76 0.79 -7.09
CA PRO A 265 -7.47 0.13 -6.96
C PRO A 265 -6.72 -0.06 -8.28
N TRP A 266 -7.42 0.00 -9.42
CA TRP A 266 -6.83 -0.12 -10.76
C TRP A 266 -6.25 1.18 -11.34
N ASP A 267 -6.43 2.34 -10.71
CA ASP A 267 -5.85 3.60 -11.19
C ASP A 267 -4.33 3.65 -10.93
N TYR A 268 -3.53 3.88 -11.97
CA TYR A 268 -2.07 3.86 -11.84
C TYR A 268 -1.51 5.00 -10.98
N ARG A 269 -2.30 6.06 -10.79
CA ARG A 269 -1.90 7.23 -9.99
C ARG A 269 -2.12 7.01 -8.51
N ALA A 270 -2.98 6.04 -8.14
CA ALA A 270 -3.49 5.83 -6.78
C ALA A 270 -4.04 7.12 -6.13
N ALA A 271 -4.44 8.10 -6.95
CA ALA A 271 -4.89 9.42 -6.52
C ALA A 271 -5.67 10.11 -7.65
N GLU A 272 -6.64 10.95 -7.29
CA GLU A 272 -7.34 11.80 -8.26
C GLU A 272 -6.39 12.84 -8.90
N PHE A 273 -5.63 13.57 -8.06
CA PHE A 273 -4.85 14.74 -8.46
C PHE A 273 -3.45 14.43 -8.98
N GLY A 274 -3.29 13.38 -9.79
CA GLY A 274 -2.01 12.89 -10.35
C GLY A 274 -1.21 13.86 -11.27
N LYS A 275 -1.35 15.18 -11.11
CA LYS A 275 -0.52 16.23 -11.68
C LYS A 275 0.37 16.83 -10.59
N LEU A 276 1.49 16.17 -10.29
CA LEU A 276 2.63 16.64 -9.48
C LEU A 276 2.44 17.01 -8.00
N ARG A 277 1.22 17.18 -7.47
CA ARG A 277 1.05 17.51 -6.05
C ARG A 277 1.26 16.27 -5.17
N PHE A 278 2.43 16.18 -4.54
CA PHE A 278 2.77 15.19 -3.50
C PHE A 278 2.63 13.71 -3.90
N ASN A 279 2.83 13.36 -5.18
CA ASN A 279 2.80 11.98 -5.67
C ASN A 279 3.99 11.71 -6.61
N LEU A 280 5.17 11.51 -6.02
CA LEU A 280 6.42 11.28 -6.74
C LEU A 280 6.40 9.95 -7.50
N THR A 281 5.73 8.93 -6.98
CA THR A 281 5.54 7.63 -7.65
C THR A 281 4.90 7.80 -9.03
N THR A 282 3.83 8.61 -9.13
CA THR A 282 3.17 8.88 -10.42
C THR A 282 4.10 9.60 -11.38
N SER A 283 4.86 10.59 -10.89
CA SER A 283 5.86 11.30 -11.72
C SER A 283 6.94 10.36 -12.25
N PHE A 284 7.42 9.43 -11.42
CA PHE A 284 8.36 8.39 -11.83
C PHE A 284 7.76 7.48 -12.92
N ILE A 285 6.54 6.98 -12.74
CA ILE A 285 5.87 6.14 -13.74
C ILE A 285 5.67 6.91 -15.06
N ASN A 286 5.27 8.19 -14.99
CA ASN A 286 5.13 9.05 -16.17
C ASN A 286 6.46 9.23 -16.93
N LEU A 287 7.57 9.43 -16.21
CA LEU A 287 8.91 9.50 -16.81
C LEU A 287 9.25 8.17 -17.51
N MET A 288 9.03 7.04 -16.83
CA MET A 288 9.26 5.72 -17.43
C MET A 288 8.36 5.46 -18.64
N ALA A 289 7.14 6.02 -18.65
CA ALA A 289 6.22 5.92 -19.77
C ALA A 289 6.69 6.79 -20.95
N ALA A 290 7.25 7.98 -20.69
CA ALA A 290 7.88 8.82 -21.71
C ALA A 290 9.11 8.17 -22.33
N LEU A 291 9.90 7.43 -21.54
CA LEU A 291 11.01 6.58 -22.03
C LEU A 291 10.52 5.33 -22.78
N GLY A 292 9.22 5.08 -22.82
CA GLY A 292 8.62 3.89 -23.45
C GLY A 292 8.86 2.59 -22.66
N TRP A 293 9.22 2.67 -21.38
CA TRP A 293 9.43 1.52 -20.49
C TRP A 293 8.15 1.14 -19.73
N ALA A 294 7.26 2.09 -19.47
CA ALA A 294 5.90 1.86 -18.96
C ALA A 294 4.85 2.15 -20.04
N TYR A 295 3.75 1.40 -20.03
CA TYR A 295 2.66 1.52 -21.01
C TYR A 295 1.35 0.95 -20.42
N ASP A 296 0.22 1.14 -21.11
CA ASP A 296 -1.09 0.64 -20.66
C ASP A 296 -1.51 1.20 -19.28
N LEU A 297 -1.22 2.48 -19.04
CA LEU A 297 -1.48 3.20 -17.79
C LEU A 297 -2.99 3.44 -17.65
N LYS A 298 -3.61 2.83 -16.64
CA LYS A 298 -5.06 2.84 -16.42
C LYS A 298 -5.48 4.01 -15.55
N ILE A 299 -6.43 4.79 -16.04
CA ILE A 299 -6.91 6.03 -15.44
C ILE A 299 -8.43 5.92 -15.30
N VAL A 300 -8.96 6.17 -14.10
CA VAL A 300 -10.40 6.26 -13.88
C VAL A 300 -10.94 7.54 -14.52
N SER A 301 -12.08 7.45 -15.21
CA SER A 301 -12.72 8.63 -15.79
C SER A 301 -13.17 9.61 -14.71
N GLU A 302 -13.04 10.90 -15.00
CA GLU A 302 -13.49 11.97 -14.11
C GLU A 302 -14.98 11.85 -13.77
N GLU A 303 -15.80 11.43 -14.74
CA GLU A 303 -17.22 11.15 -14.54
C GLU A 303 -17.44 10.06 -13.48
N SER A 304 -16.70 8.95 -13.53
CA SER A 304 -16.81 7.87 -12.54
C SER A 304 -16.36 8.31 -11.16
N ILE A 305 -15.32 9.15 -11.06
CA ILE A 305 -14.85 9.71 -9.79
C ILE A 305 -15.93 10.61 -9.17
N ILE A 306 -16.52 11.50 -9.97
CA ILE A 306 -17.59 12.41 -9.51
C ILE A 306 -18.82 11.61 -9.08
N LYS A 307 -19.28 10.65 -9.90
CA LYS A 307 -20.38 9.73 -9.59
C LYS A 307 -20.19 9.06 -8.22
N ARG A 308 -19.03 8.45 -8.01
CA ARG A 308 -18.72 7.74 -6.77
C ARG A 308 -18.68 8.68 -5.57
N ALA A 309 -18.01 9.82 -5.70
CA ALA A 309 -17.94 10.82 -4.62
C ALA A 309 -19.32 11.38 -4.25
N MET A 310 -20.22 11.58 -5.22
CA MET A 310 -21.62 11.99 -4.95
C MET A 310 -22.40 10.90 -4.22
N ARG A 311 -22.22 9.63 -4.60
CA ARG A 311 -22.95 8.49 -4.05
C ARG A 311 -22.52 8.13 -2.63
N THR A 312 -21.21 8.06 -2.39
CA THR A 312 -20.65 7.49 -1.14
C THR A 312 -19.67 8.40 -0.42
N GLY A 313 -19.31 9.57 -0.95
CA GLY A 313 -18.37 10.48 -0.30
C GLY A 313 -18.88 11.06 1.02
N ASP A 314 -17.96 11.47 1.89
CA ASP A 314 -18.25 12.14 3.16
C ASP A 314 -18.55 13.65 3.03
N GLY A 315 -18.57 14.17 1.81
CA GLY A 315 -18.82 15.60 1.52
C GLY A 315 -17.59 16.51 1.62
N THR A 316 -16.40 15.98 1.95
CA THR A 316 -15.16 16.78 2.02
C THR A 316 -14.62 17.16 0.64
N ARG A 317 -14.98 16.42 -0.41
CA ARG A 317 -14.68 16.77 -1.80
C ARG A 317 -15.57 17.92 -2.25
N LYS A 318 -14.97 19.08 -2.55
CA LYS A 318 -15.68 20.20 -3.18
C LYS A 318 -16.04 19.83 -4.62
N ILE A 319 -17.28 19.45 -4.85
CA ILE A 319 -17.82 19.23 -6.19
C ILE A 319 -18.30 20.59 -6.71
N GLU A 320 -17.50 21.26 -7.53
CA GLU A 320 -18.01 22.40 -8.30
C GLU A 320 -19.06 21.89 -9.30
N LYS A 321 -20.19 22.62 -9.41
CA LYS A 321 -21.41 22.21 -10.11
C LYS A 321 -21.14 21.69 -11.53
N ILE A 322 -21.08 20.37 -11.67
CA ILE A 322 -21.55 19.66 -12.87
C ILE A 322 -22.77 18.87 -12.43
N ILE A 323 -23.90 19.56 -12.38
CA ILE A 323 -25.20 18.93 -12.27
C ILE A 323 -25.61 18.57 -13.69
N LYS A 324 -25.61 17.28 -14.02
CA LYS A 324 -26.64 16.72 -14.89
C LYS A 324 -26.78 15.20 -14.73
N CYS A 325 -27.95 14.84 -14.18
CA CYS A 325 -28.73 13.62 -14.36
C CYS A 325 -27.97 12.29 -14.38
N LEU A 326 -27.91 11.63 -13.22
CA LEU A 326 -27.54 10.22 -13.16
C LEU A 326 -28.49 9.52 -12.20
N GLU A 327 -29.24 8.57 -12.74
CA GLU A 327 -30.20 7.73 -12.01
C GLU A 327 -29.45 6.77 -11.10
N ASP A 328 -30.00 6.60 -9.89
CA ASP A 328 -29.48 5.72 -8.87
C ASP A 328 -29.72 4.25 -9.25
N HIS A 329 -28.63 3.50 -9.40
CA HIS A 329 -28.67 2.04 -9.29
C HIS A 329 -27.92 1.64 -8.02
N GLU A 330 -28.67 1.11 -7.05
CA GLU A 330 -28.10 0.39 -5.91
C GLU A 330 -27.39 -0.86 -6.43
N HIS A 331 -26.07 -0.90 -6.23
CA HIS A 331 -25.25 -2.06 -6.53
C HIS A 331 -24.46 -2.45 -5.29
N SER A 332 -24.40 -3.76 -5.00
CA SER A 332 -23.45 -4.29 -4.03
C SER A 332 -22.05 -4.12 -4.62
N ASP A 333 -21.31 -3.14 -4.12
CA ASP A 333 -19.92 -2.91 -4.51
C ASP A 333 -19.03 -3.94 -3.81
N ASP A 334 -18.88 -5.13 -4.41
CA ASP A 334 -17.89 -6.10 -3.94
C ASP A 334 -16.49 -5.50 -4.01
N LEU A 335 -15.72 -5.62 -2.92
CA LEU A 335 -14.33 -5.17 -2.87
C LEU A 335 -13.50 -5.95 -3.88
N VAL A 336 -12.62 -5.26 -4.61
CA VAL A 336 -11.73 -5.86 -5.61
C VAL A 336 -10.27 -5.54 -5.33
N TRP A 337 -9.37 -6.45 -5.69
CA TRP A 337 -7.94 -6.22 -5.46
C TRP A 337 -7.26 -5.38 -6.55
N GLY A 338 -7.82 -5.23 -7.75
CA GLY A 338 -7.17 -4.50 -8.85
C GLY A 338 -7.62 -4.96 -10.25
N TRP A 339 -6.81 -4.65 -11.28
CA TRP A 339 -7.21 -4.88 -12.68
C TRP A 339 -7.21 -6.36 -13.08
N GLY A 340 -8.41 -6.84 -13.47
CA GLY A 340 -8.66 -8.22 -13.84
C GLY A 340 -8.97 -9.13 -12.64
N ASP A 341 -9.38 -8.56 -11.51
CA ASP A 341 -10.13 -9.30 -10.49
C ASP A 341 -11.39 -9.92 -11.11
N LYS A 342 -11.74 -11.15 -10.71
CA LYS A 342 -12.90 -11.89 -11.20
C LYS A 342 -14.23 -11.22 -10.82
N ASP A 343 -14.24 -10.46 -9.73
CA ASP A 343 -15.44 -9.80 -9.19
C ASP A 343 -15.54 -8.34 -9.70
N MET A 344 -14.66 -7.92 -10.62
CA MET A 344 -14.72 -6.60 -11.25
C MET A 344 -15.83 -6.55 -12.30
N THR A 345 -16.80 -5.66 -12.12
CA THR A 345 -17.97 -5.51 -13.00
C THR A 345 -17.61 -4.92 -14.38
N LYS A 346 -18.46 -5.18 -15.39
CA LYS A 346 -18.30 -4.59 -16.75
C LYS A 346 -18.39 -3.07 -16.74
N GLU A 347 -19.10 -2.49 -15.80
CA GLU A 347 -19.23 -1.05 -15.67
C GLU A 347 -17.88 -0.39 -15.30
N TYR A 348 -17.12 -0.97 -14.35
CA TYR A 348 -15.77 -0.48 -14.04
C TYR A 348 -14.84 -0.48 -15.26
N LEU A 349 -14.95 -1.50 -16.13
CA LEU A 349 -14.17 -1.58 -17.37
C LEU A 349 -14.48 -0.44 -18.35
N ASN A 350 -15.74 -0.02 -18.45
CA ASN A 350 -16.19 1.01 -19.38
C ASN A 350 -15.69 2.42 -18.99
N TYR A 351 -15.37 2.64 -17.72
CA TYR A 351 -14.93 3.93 -17.22
C TYR A 351 -13.40 4.07 -17.09
N VAL A 352 -12.62 3.10 -17.57
CA VAL A 352 -11.15 3.18 -17.56
C VAL A 352 -10.61 3.69 -18.89
N LYS A 353 -9.89 4.81 -18.83
CA LYS A 353 -9.08 5.32 -19.94
C LYS A 353 -7.69 4.72 -19.86
N ILE A 354 -7.27 4.04 -20.93
CA ILE A 354 -5.91 3.51 -21.06
C ILE A 354 -5.06 4.52 -21.83
N SER A 355 -4.06 5.07 -21.15
CA SER A 355 -3.05 5.97 -21.74
C SER A 355 -1.75 5.21 -22.07
N ASN A 356 -0.92 5.80 -22.95
CA ASN A 356 0.33 5.23 -23.46
C ASN A 356 0.18 3.76 -23.89
N ARG A 357 -0.71 3.50 -24.85
CA ARG A 357 -0.87 2.15 -25.41
C ARG A 357 0.44 1.70 -26.06
N LYS A 358 0.70 0.38 -26.00
CA LYS A 358 1.88 -0.21 -26.64
C LYS A 358 1.85 0.13 -28.13
N LEU A 359 2.84 0.87 -28.61
CA LEU A 359 3.08 1.02 -30.05
C LEU A 359 3.33 -0.40 -30.59
N THR A 360 2.50 -0.80 -31.56
CA THR A 360 2.47 -2.16 -32.10
C THR A 360 3.75 -2.49 -32.81
#